data_AF-A0A1A5YAD9-F1
#
_entry.id   AF-A0A1A5YAD9-F1
#
_cell.length_a   1.000
_cell.length_b   1.000
_cell.length_c   1.000
_cell.angle_alpha   90.00
_cell.angle_beta   90.00
_cell.angle_gamma   90.00
#
_symmetry.space_group_name_H-M   'P 1'
#
loop_
_entity.id
_entity.type
_entity.pdbx_description
1 polymer ?
#
loop_
_entity_poly.entity_id
_entity_poly.type
_entity_poly.pdbx_seq_one_letter_code
_entity_poly.pdbx_strand_id
1 'polypeptide(L)'
;MGGTIDVTLLSNLAFSVPRDGTITSIAGFFSTTLALTLVGSTVSITAQLFSSTTPNNIFTAVPGASVTLAPPLTGIVAIGATSSGITSGLSIPVTAGTRLLLVFSASVTAGIDIATTITGNASGGVGIA
;
A
#
# COMPACT_ATOMS: atom_id res chain seq x y z
N MET A 1 -11.27 7.53 4.02
CA MET A 1 -10.81 8.57 3.07
C MET A 1 -10.46 7.88 1.74
N GLY A 2 -11.48 7.56 0.94
CA GLY A 2 -11.30 7.02 -0.41
C GLY A 2 -11.20 8.18 -1.38
N GLY A 3 -10.04 8.84 -1.41
CA GLY A 3 -9.77 9.97 -2.28
C GLY A 3 -9.22 9.53 -3.62
N THR A 4 -9.31 10.41 -4.61
CA THR A 4 -8.58 10.29 -5.87
C THR A 4 -7.11 10.64 -5.63
N ILE A 5 -6.19 9.91 -6.25
CA ILE A 5 -4.76 10.23 -6.30
C ILE A 5 -4.41 10.65 -7.72
N ASP A 6 -3.84 11.85 -7.85
CA ASP A 6 -3.24 12.33 -9.10
C ASP A 6 -1.73 12.16 -9.04
N VAL A 7 -1.18 11.28 -9.90
CA VAL A 7 0.26 11.02 -9.99
C VAL A 7 0.92 11.74 -11.16
N THR A 8 0.28 12.75 -11.77
CA THR A 8 0.80 13.46 -12.95
C THR A 8 2.19 14.08 -12.73
N LEU A 9 2.48 14.55 -11.51
CA LEU A 9 3.77 15.14 -11.13
C LEU A 9 4.58 14.23 -10.19
N LEU A 10 4.19 12.97 -10.04
CA LEU A 10 4.80 12.02 -9.11
C LEU A 10 5.39 10.83 -9.86
N SER A 11 6.58 10.41 -9.43
CA SER A 11 7.11 9.11 -9.85
C SER A 11 6.22 8.00 -9.30
N ASN A 12 5.87 7.03 -10.13
CA ASN A 12 5.01 5.91 -9.75
C ASN A 12 5.42 4.63 -10.49
N LEU A 13 5.00 3.51 -9.93
CA LEU A 13 5.21 2.16 -10.48
C LEU A 13 3.87 1.52 -10.84
N ALA A 14 2.92 2.31 -11.34
CA ALA A 14 1.63 1.77 -11.78
C ALA A 14 1.81 0.88 -13.01
N PHE A 15 1.09 -0.24 -13.05
CA PHE A 15 1.17 -1.22 -14.12
C PHE A 15 -0.18 -1.43 -14.81
N SER A 16 -0.15 -1.72 -16.11
CA SER A 16 -1.36 -1.97 -16.90
C SER A 16 -1.73 -3.44 -16.88
N VAL A 17 -3.01 -3.73 -16.66
CA VAL A 17 -3.58 -5.07 -16.71
C VAL A 17 -3.67 -5.52 -18.17
N PRO A 18 -3.03 -6.64 -18.57
CA PRO A 18 -2.93 -7.03 -19.98
C PRO A 18 -4.15 -7.78 -20.52
N ARG A 19 -5.03 -8.27 -19.64
CA ARG A 19 -6.23 -9.05 -19.97
C ARG A 19 -7.31 -8.86 -18.92
N ASP A 20 -8.55 -9.16 -19.27
CA ASP A 20 -9.62 -9.27 -18.28
C ASP A 20 -9.29 -10.38 -17.26
N GLY A 21 -9.70 -10.16 -16.01
CA GLY A 21 -9.47 -11.10 -14.92
C GLY A 21 -10.14 -10.66 -13.63
N THR A 22 -9.86 -11.41 -12.55
CA THR A 22 -10.35 -11.10 -11.21
C THR A 22 -9.17 -10.97 -10.26
N ILE A 23 -9.10 -9.85 -9.53
CA ILE A 23 -8.15 -9.69 -8.42
C ILE A 23 -8.59 -10.59 -7.28
N THR A 24 -7.72 -11.54 -6.92
CA THR A 24 -7.97 -12.58 -5.91
C THR A 24 -7.19 -12.37 -4.62
N SER A 25 -6.08 -11.64 -4.69
CA SER A 25 -5.25 -11.33 -3.53
C SER A 25 -4.37 -10.11 -3.73
N ILE A 26 -3.97 -9.49 -2.63
CA ILE A 26 -2.97 -8.40 -2.59
C ILE A 26 -1.99 -8.71 -1.47
N ALA A 27 -0.71 -8.53 -1.75
CA ALA A 27 0.38 -8.67 -0.79
C ALA A 27 1.16 -7.36 -0.70
N GLY A 28 1.66 -7.07 0.50
CA GLY A 28 2.55 -5.94 0.75
C GLY A 28 3.71 -6.35 1.66
N PHE A 29 4.86 -5.74 1.42
CA PHE A 29 6.07 -5.89 2.21
C PHE A 29 6.76 -4.54 2.33
N PHE A 30 7.23 -4.22 3.54
CA PHE A 30 7.96 -2.99 3.83
C PHE A 30 9.21 -3.32 4.65
N SER A 31 10.34 -2.70 4.30
CA SER A 31 11.59 -2.79 5.08
C SER A 31 12.13 -1.40 5.37
N THR A 32 12.38 -1.13 6.65
CA THR A 32 12.87 0.15 7.17
C THR A 32 14.34 0.37 6.77
N THR A 33 14.67 1.55 6.26
CA THR A 33 16.05 1.89 5.81
C THR A 33 16.74 2.93 6.68
N LEU A 34 15.98 3.62 7.54
CA LEU A 34 16.49 4.58 8.52
C LEU A 34 15.90 4.23 9.88
N ALA A 35 16.72 4.20 10.94
CA ALA A 35 16.24 3.89 12.28
C ALA A 35 15.26 4.96 12.78
N LEU A 36 14.23 4.55 13.53
CA LEU A 36 13.23 5.44 14.12
C LEU A 36 13.08 5.22 15.63
N THR A 37 12.68 6.27 16.32
CA THR A 37 12.16 6.19 17.69
C THR A 37 10.69 6.58 17.70
N LEU A 38 9.84 5.61 17.98
CA LEU A 38 8.39 5.69 18.07
C LEU A 38 7.96 5.35 19.51
N VAL A 39 8.76 5.73 20.50
CA VAL A 39 8.48 5.43 21.91
C VAL A 39 7.17 6.11 22.31
N GLY A 40 6.20 5.31 22.76
CA GLY A 40 4.87 5.79 23.10
C GLY A 40 3.91 5.94 21.91
N SER A 41 4.30 5.48 20.71
CA SER A 41 3.47 5.49 19.50
C SER A 41 3.51 4.14 18.79
N THR A 42 2.41 3.79 18.14
CA THR A 42 2.31 2.63 17.25
C THR A 42 1.86 3.09 15.89
N VAL A 43 2.67 2.82 14.87
CA VAL A 43 2.39 3.17 13.48
C VAL A 43 2.09 1.91 12.68
N SER A 44 0.93 1.88 12.04
CA SER A 44 0.58 0.83 11.09
C SER A 44 0.89 1.28 9.67
N ILE A 45 1.46 0.38 8.88
CA ILE A 45 1.62 0.55 7.43
C ILE A 45 0.50 -0.21 6.74
N THR A 46 -0.18 0.45 5.82
CA THR A 46 -1.27 -0.13 5.03
C THR A 46 -0.92 0.00 3.55
N ALA A 47 -1.08 -1.09 2.80
CA ALA A 47 -1.06 -1.05 1.34
C ALA A 47 -2.50 -1.11 0.81
N GLN A 48 -2.89 -0.16 -0.02
CA GLN A 48 -4.22 -0.06 -0.63
C GLN A 48 -4.05 -0.03 -2.15
N LEU A 49 -4.82 -0.85 -2.86
CA LEU A 49 -4.85 -0.83 -4.31
C LEU A 49 -5.72 0.31 -4.82
N PHE A 50 -5.23 1.02 -5.82
CA PHE A 50 -5.96 2.02 -6.57
C PHE A 50 -5.98 1.64 -8.06
N SER A 51 -6.98 2.13 -8.78
CA SER A 51 -7.16 1.83 -10.20
C SER A 51 -7.49 3.07 -11.03
N SER A 52 -7.09 3.05 -12.30
CA SER A 52 -7.50 3.98 -13.34
C SER A 52 -8.07 3.14 -14.50
N THR A 53 -9.40 3.06 -14.57
CA THR A 53 -10.14 2.26 -15.56
C THR A 53 -10.20 2.92 -16.93
N THR A 54 -10.21 4.25 -16.97
CA THR A 54 -9.92 5.05 -18.17
C THR A 54 -8.45 5.43 -18.10
N PRO A 55 -7.54 4.76 -18.83
CA PRO A 55 -6.11 4.81 -18.53
C PRO A 55 -5.55 6.25 -18.54
N ASN A 56 -5.25 6.77 -17.35
CA ASN A 56 -4.68 8.11 -17.13
C ASN A 56 -3.88 8.12 -15.81
N ASN A 57 -3.50 9.31 -15.32
CA ASN A 57 -2.73 9.48 -14.07
C ASN A 57 -3.60 9.73 -12.83
N ILE A 58 -4.91 9.52 -12.95
CA ILE A 58 -5.88 9.77 -11.89
C ILE A 58 -6.42 8.41 -11.44
N PHE A 59 -6.17 8.07 -10.18
CA PHE A 59 -6.46 6.77 -9.61
C PHE A 59 -7.48 6.88 -8.47
N THR A 60 -8.39 5.92 -8.38
CA THR A 60 -9.36 5.82 -7.27
C THR A 60 -9.16 4.52 -6.50
N ALA A 61 -9.44 4.54 -5.20
CA ALA A 61 -9.26 3.37 -4.35
C ALA A 61 -10.16 2.23 -4.82
N VAL A 62 -9.61 1.02 -4.91
CA VAL A 62 -10.37 -0.20 -5.17
C VAL A 62 -10.97 -0.68 -3.84
N PRO A 63 -12.31 -0.67 -3.66
CA PRO A 63 -12.92 -1.02 -2.39
C PRO A 63 -12.60 -2.46 -1.97
N GLY A 64 -12.28 -2.66 -0.69
CA GLY A 64 -11.94 -3.98 -0.12
C GLY A 64 -10.54 -4.50 -0.49
N ALA A 65 -9.79 -3.78 -1.34
CA ALA A 65 -8.50 -4.19 -1.86
C ALA A 65 -7.34 -3.59 -1.05
N SER A 66 -7.27 -3.90 0.24
CA SER A 66 -6.23 -3.40 1.16
C SER A 66 -5.63 -4.49 2.02
N VAL A 67 -4.42 -4.23 2.52
CA VAL A 67 -3.70 -5.07 3.46
C VAL A 67 -3.00 -4.20 4.49
N THR A 68 -3.25 -4.47 5.78
CA THR A 68 -2.50 -3.87 6.89
C THR A 68 -1.31 -4.76 7.19
N LEU A 69 -0.11 -4.20 7.17
CA LEU A 69 1.12 -4.96 7.39
C LEU A 69 1.36 -5.20 8.88
N ALA A 70 1.92 -6.36 9.20
CA ALA A 70 2.32 -6.73 10.55
C ALA A 70 3.79 -7.21 10.57
N PRO A 71 4.52 -7.03 11.69
CA PRO A 71 4.12 -6.26 12.87
C PRO A 71 4.01 -4.74 12.60
N PRO A 72 3.22 -3.99 13.37
CA PRO A 72 3.26 -2.53 13.33
C PRO A 72 4.61 -2.01 13.86
N LEU A 73 4.96 -0.78 13.49
CA LEU A 73 6.20 -0.12 13.95
C LEU A 73 5.95 0.59 15.29
N THR A 74 6.76 0.31 16.29
CA THR A 74 6.65 0.92 17.62
C THR A 74 7.99 0.86 18.36
N GLY A 75 8.17 1.72 19.37
CA GLY A 75 9.40 1.75 20.17
C GLY A 75 10.63 2.11 19.33
N ILE A 76 11.75 1.42 19.55
CA ILE A 76 12.95 1.61 18.74
C ILE A 76 12.86 0.70 17.51
N VAL A 77 12.78 1.29 16.33
CA VAL A 77 12.73 0.57 15.05
C VAL A 77 14.11 0.62 14.43
N ALA A 78 14.76 -0.54 14.33
CA ALA A 78 16.08 -0.65 13.71
C ALA A 78 16.01 -0.62 12.17
N ILE A 79 17.11 -0.27 11.53
CA ILE A 79 17.29 -0.49 10.09
C ILE A 79 17.11 -1.98 9.80
N GLY A 80 16.40 -2.29 8.72
CA GLY A 80 16.06 -3.66 8.32
C GLY A 80 14.80 -4.21 8.99
N ALA A 81 14.16 -3.48 9.92
CA ALA A 81 12.87 -3.91 10.47
C ALA A 81 11.82 -4.04 9.36
N THR A 82 11.08 -5.15 9.36
CA THR A 82 10.14 -5.51 8.30
C THR A 82 8.70 -5.62 8.79
N SER A 83 7.75 -5.22 7.93
CA SER A 83 6.32 -5.49 8.08
C SER A 83 5.79 -6.09 6.79
N SER A 84 4.92 -7.09 6.88
CA SER A 84 4.33 -7.72 5.69
C SER A 84 2.90 -8.20 5.94
N GLY A 85 2.18 -8.50 4.87
CA GLY A 85 0.82 -9.02 4.96
C GLY A 85 0.29 -9.46 3.60
N ILE A 86 -0.75 -10.28 3.62
CA ILE A 86 -1.50 -10.71 2.45
C ILE A 86 -3.00 -10.66 2.78
N THR A 87 -3.78 -10.08 1.87
CA THR A 87 -5.24 -10.18 1.84
C THR A 87 -5.62 -11.08 0.68
N SER A 88 -6.26 -12.22 0.97
CA SER A 88 -6.71 -13.21 -0.02
C SER A 88 -8.23 -13.32 -0.06
N GLY A 89 -8.77 -14.06 -1.02
CA GLY A 89 -10.22 -14.28 -1.13
C GLY A 89 -10.97 -13.07 -1.68
N LEU A 90 -10.25 -12.17 -2.37
CA LEU A 90 -10.85 -11.06 -3.10
C LEU A 90 -11.59 -11.60 -4.33
N SER A 91 -12.62 -10.87 -4.76
CA SER A 91 -13.40 -11.17 -5.95
C SER A 91 -13.74 -9.87 -6.66
N ILE A 92 -12.72 -9.17 -7.16
CA ILE A 92 -12.85 -7.84 -7.77
C ILE A 92 -12.54 -7.95 -9.27
N PRO A 93 -13.52 -7.72 -10.16
CA PRO A 93 -13.28 -7.78 -11.59
C PRO A 93 -12.36 -6.64 -12.03
N VAL A 94 -11.49 -6.94 -12.99
CA VAL A 94 -10.61 -5.96 -13.63
C VAL A 94 -10.54 -6.23 -15.12
N THR A 95 -10.54 -5.18 -15.94
CA THR A 95 -10.49 -5.29 -17.40
C THR A 95 -9.12 -4.93 -17.95
N ALA A 96 -8.83 -5.46 -19.14
CA ALA A 96 -7.64 -5.11 -19.90
C ALA A 96 -7.52 -3.59 -20.08
N GLY A 97 -6.30 -3.08 -19.94
CA GLY A 97 -6.00 -1.64 -20.02
C GLY A 97 -6.12 -0.90 -18.68
N THR A 98 -6.84 -1.44 -17.68
CA THR A 98 -6.90 -0.83 -16.35
C THR A 98 -5.48 -0.66 -15.79
N ARG A 99 -5.12 0.53 -15.33
CA ARG A 99 -3.86 0.75 -14.60
C ARG A 99 -4.10 0.52 -13.12
N LEU A 100 -3.18 -0.21 -12.47
CA LEU A 100 -3.22 -0.49 -11.04
C LEU A 100 -2.02 0.16 -10.35
N LEU A 101 -2.27 0.74 -9.19
CA LEU A 101 -1.26 1.39 -8.34
C LEU A 101 -1.44 0.92 -6.90
N LEU A 102 -0.43 0.29 -6.32
CA LEU A 102 -0.44 -0.09 -4.91
C LEU A 102 0.20 1.02 -4.08
N VAL A 103 -0.58 1.64 -3.19
CA VAL A 103 -0.16 2.80 -2.40
C VAL A 103 0.06 2.37 -0.96
N PHE A 104 1.25 2.68 -0.43
CA PHE A 104 1.58 2.46 0.97
C PHE A 104 1.37 3.76 1.75
N SER A 105 0.65 3.67 2.86
CA SER A 105 0.48 4.77 3.80
C SER A 105 0.85 4.33 5.21
N ALA A 106 1.28 5.29 6.03
CA ALA A 106 1.56 5.08 7.43
C ALA A 106 0.67 6.00 8.27
N SER A 107 0.13 5.46 9.36
CA SER A 107 -0.70 6.23 10.28
C SER A 107 -0.47 5.76 11.71
N VAL A 108 -0.43 6.70 12.66
CA VAL A 108 -0.46 6.39 14.09
C VAL A 108 -1.81 5.75 14.41
N THR A 109 -1.80 4.52 14.90
CA THR A 109 -3.01 3.76 15.26
C THR A 109 -3.21 3.64 16.76
N ALA A 110 -2.16 3.91 17.55
CA ALA A 110 -2.24 4.01 19.00
C ALA A 110 -1.10 4.89 19.56
N GLY A 111 -1.32 5.42 20.76
CA GLY A 111 -0.32 6.22 21.47
C GLY A 111 -0.33 7.70 21.09
N ILE A 112 0.81 8.35 21.23
CA ILE A 112 0.99 9.79 20.98
C ILE A 112 1.07 10.02 19.47
N ASP A 113 0.35 11.03 18.98
CA ASP A 113 0.50 11.46 17.59
C ASP A 113 1.88 12.08 17.36
N ILE A 114 2.49 11.77 16.22
CA ILE A 114 3.88 12.10 15.94
C ILE A 114 4.06 12.56 14.50
N ALA A 115 4.79 13.65 14.32
CA ALA A 115 5.25 14.09 13.01
C ALA A 115 6.62 13.46 12.71
N THR A 116 6.62 12.22 12.21
CA THR A 116 7.86 11.51 11.82
C THR A 116 7.81 11.04 10.39
N THR A 117 8.97 11.03 9.74
CA THR A 117 9.13 10.46 8.40
C THR A 117 9.59 9.02 8.51
N ILE A 118 8.87 8.11 7.84
CA ILE A 118 9.22 6.69 7.75
C ILE A 118 9.84 6.44 6.39
N THR A 119 11.11 6.04 6.38
CA THR A 119 11.86 5.75 5.15
C THR A 119 12.12 4.26 5.02
N GLY A 120 11.74 3.68 3.89
CA GLY A 120 11.91 2.27 3.64
C GLY A 120 11.62 1.86 2.21
N ASN A 121 11.90 0.60 1.92
CA ASN A 121 11.61 -0.04 0.64
C ASN A 121 10.24 -0.72 0.74
N ALA A 122 9.34 -0.40 -0.19
CA ALA A 122 8.03 -1.03 -0.31
C ALA A 122 7.98 -1.90 -1.57
N SER A 123 7.40 -3.09 -1.45
CA SER A 123 7.09 -3.97 -2.57
C SER A 123 5.76 -4.68 -2.32
N GLY A 124 5.14 -5.16 -3.38
CA GLY A 124 3.87 -5.86 -3.26
C GLY A 124 3.54 -6.69 -4.48
N GLY A 125 2.41 -7.38 -4.39
CA GLY A 125 1.89 -8.22 -5.45
C GLY A 125 0.37 -8.12 -5.54
N VAL A 126 -0.16 -8.28 -6.74
CA VAL A 126 -1.60 -8.38 -6.99
C VAL A 126 -1.84 -9.67 -7.75
N GLY A 127 -2.54 -10.62 -7.11
CA GLY A 127 -2.94 -11.86 -7.75
C GLY A 127 -4.14 -11.63 -8.64
N ILE A 128 -4.00 -11.95 -9.94
CA ILE A 128 -5.07 -11.83 -10.94
C ILE A 128 -5.25 -13.19 -11.60
N ALA A 129 -6.44 -13.78 -11.46
CA ALA A 129 -6.83 -15.03 -12.09
C ALA A 129 -7.77 -14.75 -13.27
#